data_AF-A0A946PCQ2-F1
#
_entry.id   AF-A0A946PCQ2-F1
#
_cell.length_a   1.000
_cell.length_b   1.000
_cell.length_c   1.000
_cell.angle_alpha   90.00
_cell.angle_beta   90.00
_cell.angle_gamma   90.00
#
_symmetry.space_group_name_H-M   'P 1'
#
loop_
_entity.id
_entity.type
_entity.pdbx_description
1 polymer ?
#
loop_
_entity_poly.entity_id
_entity_poly.type
_entity_poly.pdbx_seq_one_letter_code
_entity_poly.pdbx_strand_id
1 'polypeptide(L)'
;MISRTRRRFLQACSTSSIAALATPTVAVDRFHRVNPLIKGVSLSAYSLKRHMQWWKGDRTDEHLDILGFLEYCARLGLDGAELTSYFFPSPLQVTYT
;
A
#
# COMPACT_ATOMS: atom_id res chain seq x y z
N MET A 1 -45.21 36.06 -2.85
CA MET A 1 -44.41 34.81 -2.98
C MET A 1 -44.55 34.28 -4.39
N ILE A 2 -43.48 34.27 -5.19
CA ILE A 2 -43.52 33.78 -6.58
C ILE A 2 -43.50 32.24 -6.55
N SER A 3 -44.64 31.61 -6.84
CA SER A 3 -44.72 30.16 -7.04
C SER A 3 -44.04 29.79 -8.36
N ARG A 4 -42.94 29.03 -8.31
CA ARG A 4 -42.25 28.50 -9.50
C ARG A 4 -42.74 27.08 -9.78
N THR A 5 -43.31 26.86 -10.96
CA THR A 5 -43.74 25.52 -11.40
C THR A 5 -42.53 24.61 -11.61
N ARG A 6 -42.65 23.31 -11.27
CA ARG A 6 -41.59 22.29 -11.47
C ARG A 6 -40.97 22.34 -12.89
N ARG A 7 -41.80 22.63 -13.90
CA ARG A 7 -41.38 22.73 -15.31
C ARG A 7 -40.41 23.90 -15.55
N ARG A 8 -40.66 25.07 -14.94
CA ARG A 8 -39.75 26.24 -15.02
C ARG A 8 -38.45 26.02 -14.25
N PHE A 9 -38.52 25.30 -13.13
CA PHE A 9 -37.32 24.90 -12.38
C PHE A 9 -36.43 23.96 -13.22
N LEU A 10 -37.01 22.92 -13.83
CA LEU A 10 -36.26 22.00 -14.71
C LEU A 10 -35.69 22.69 -15.95
N GLN A 11 -36.43 23.64 -16.55
CA GLN A 11 -35.93 24.44 -17.67
C GLN A 11 -34.73 25.32 -17.25
N ALA A 12 -34.76 25.92 -16.05
CA ALA A 12 -33.65 26.70 -15.52
C ALA A 12 -32.42 25.85 -15.17
N CYS A 13 -32.63 24.61 -14.68
CA CYS A 13 -31.54 23.67 -14.46
C CYS A 13 -30.90 23.26 -15.79
N SER A 14 -31.70 22.99 -16.83
CA SER A 14 -31.23 22.52 -18.13
C SER A 14 -30.32 23.53 -18.84
N THR A 15 -30.68 24.82 -18.80
CA THR A 15 -29.84 25.90 -19.39
C THR A 15 -28.54 26.12 -18.62
N SER A 16 -28.51 25.84 -17.31
CA SER A 16 -27.30 25.97 -16.49
C SER A 16 -26.26 24.88 -16.77
N SER A 17 -26.71 23.67 -17.12
CA SER A 17 -25.83 22.54 -17.45
C SER A 17 -25.08 22.68 -18.79
N ILE A 18 -25.62 23.43 -19.76
CA ILE A 18 -24.95 23.62 -21.06
C ILE A 18 -23.74 24.55 -20.93
N ALA A 19 -23.80 25.53 -20.03
CA ALA A 19 -22.66 26.43 -19.76
C ALA A 19 -21.46 25.68 -19.13
N ALA A 20 -21.71 24.62 -18.35
CA ALA A 20 -20.66 23.79 -17.75
C ALA A 20 -19.99 22.81 -18.73
N LEU A 21 -20.63 22.51 -19.87
CA LEU A 21 -20.05 21.68 -20.93
C LEU A 21 -19.19 22.50 -21.92
N ALA A 22 -19.35 23.82 -21.94
CA ALA A 22 -18.58 24.72 -22.81
C ALA A 22 -17.19 25.06 -22.23
N THR A 23 -16.94 24.76 -20.95
CA THR A 23 -15.61 24.91 -20.35
C THR A 23 -14.74 23.70 -20.71
N PRO A 24 -13.58 23.88 -21.34
CA PRO A 24 -12.68 22.77 -21.62
C PRO A 24 -12.28 22.12 -20.29
N THR A 25 -12.65 20.86 -20.11
CA THR A 25 -12.16 20.05 -19.01
C THR A 25 -10.74 19.65 -19.35
N VAL A 26 -9.77 20.32 -18.74
CA VAL A 26 -8.37 19.89 -18.80
C VAL A 26 -8.22 18.68 -17.90
N ALA A 27 -8.12 17.50 -18.51
CA ALA A 27 -7.66 16.31 -17.81
C ALA A 27 -6.27 16.60 -17.23
N VAL A 28 -6.02 16.15 -16.00
CA VAL A 28 -4.68 16.20 -15.43
C VAL A 28 -3.76 15.42 -16.37
N ASP A 29 -2.70 16.09 -16.81
CA ASP A 29 -1.70 15.49 -17.70
C ASP A 29 -1.02 14.30 -17.01
N ARG A 30 -0.43 13.39 -17.78
CA ARG A 30 0.30 12.26 -17.23
C ARG A 30 1.40 12.78 -16.31
N PHE A 31 1.46 12.28 -15.08
CA PHE A 31 2.57 12.56 -14.18
C PHE A 31 3.90 12.16 -14.84
N HIS A 32 4.72 13.15 -15.19
CA HIS A 32 6.09 12.94 -15.63
C HIS A 32 6.95 12.62 -14.41
N ARG A 33 7.15 11.34 -14.12
CA ARG A 33 8.10 10.90 -13.10
C ARG A 33 9.51 11.13 -13.61
N VAL A 34 10.29 11.95 -12.90
CA VAL A 34 11.72 12.06 -13.14
C VAL A 34 12.35 10.73 -12.74
N ASN A 35 12.76 9.94 -13.72
CA ASN A 35 13.38 8.62 -13.56
C ASN A 35 12.40 7.59 -12.93
N PRO A 36 11.63 6.82 -13.73
CA PRO A 36 10.62 5.88 -13.22
C PRO A 36 11.28 4.65 -12.59
N LEU A 37 11.95 4.85 -11.47
CA LEU A 37 12.54 3.78 -10.68
C LEU A 37 11.53 3.45 -9.59
N ILE A 38 11.08 2.20 -9.56
CA ILE A 38 10.44 1.65 -8.36
C ILE A 38 11.52 1.71 -7.27
N LYS A 39 11.29 2.50 -6.23
CA LYS A 39 12.15 2.67 -5.06
C LYS A 39 11.35 2.35 -3.80
N GLY A 40 12.02 1.98 -2.73
CA GLY A 40 11.39 1.59 -1.48
C GLY A 40 10.77 0.20 -1.55
N VAL A 41 11.34 -0.71 -2.34
CA VAL A 41 10.84 -2.09 -2.39
C VAL A 41 11.29 -2.81 -1.11
N SER A 42 10.31 -3.29 -0.36
CA SER A 42 10.51 -4.11 0.84
C SER A 42 10.00 -5.54 0.62
N LEU A 43 10.43 -6.46 1.48
CA LEU A 43 9.87 -7.80 1.57
C LEU A 43 9.35 -8.05 2.99
N SER A 44 8.16 -8.64 3.08
CA SER A 44 7.58 -9.06 4.36
C SER A 44 8.05 -10.47 4.72
N ALA A 45 8.37 -10.70 6.00
CA ALA A 45 8.68 -12.03 6.51
C ALA A 45 7.52 -13.01 6.27
N TYR A 46 6.28 -12.50 6.27
CA TYR A 46 5.08 -13.30 6.03
C TYR A 46 5.06 -13.93 4.62
N SER A 47 5.66 -13.26 3.62
CA SER A 47 5.82 -13.81 2.26
C SER A 47 6.65 -15.10 2.23
N LEU A 48 7.52 -15.31 3.23
CA LEU A 48 8.36 -16.50 3.39
C LEU A 48 7.92 -17.39 4.56
N LYS A 49 6.69 -17.25 5.06
CA LYS A 49 6.15 -18.01 6.21
C LYS A 49 6.50 -19.51 6.16
N ARG A 50 6.42 -20.13 4.97
CA ARG A 50 6.65 -21.56 4.77
C ARG A 50 8.10 -22.01 4.96
N HIS A 51 9.04 -21.08 5.12
CA HIS A 51 10.46 -21.35 5.31
C HIS A 51 10.96 -20.89 6.68
N MET A 52 10.10 -20.22 7.46
CA MET A 52 10.48 -19.62 8.73
C MET A 52 10.54 -20.68 9.83
N GLN A 53 11.63 -20.65 10.61
CA GLN A 53 11.89 -21.60 11.70
C GLN A 53 10.92 -21.46 12.89
N TRP A 54 10.18 -20.34 12.98
CA TRP A 54 9.23 -20.04 14.05
C TRP A 54 7.87 -19.68 13.47
N TRP A 55 6.80 -20.10 14.13
CA TRP A 55 5.44 -19.64 13.86
C TRP A 55 4.67 -19.45 15.16
N LYS A 56 4.38 -18.18 15.49
CA LYS A 56 3.67 -17.77 16.71
C LYS A 56 4.29 -18.32 17.99
N GLY A 57 5.62 -18.42 18.04
CA GLY A 57 6.37 -18.92 19.18
C GLY A 57 6.75 -20.40 19.10
N ASP A 58 6.08 -21.18 18.26
CA ASP A 58 6.37 -22.61 18.08
C ASP A 58 7.45 -22.82 17.02
N ARG A 59 8.34 -23.79 17.26
CA ARG A 59 9.38 -24.17 16.29
C ARG A 59 8.75 -24.97 15.16
N THR A 60 9.14 -24.67 13.92
CA THR A 60 8.76 -25.42 12.73
C THR A 60 9.90 -26.37 12.32
N ASP A 61 9.67 -27.19 11.29
CA ASP A 61 10.72 -28.03 10.70
C ASP A 61 11.64 -27.26 9.73
N GLU A 62 11.45 -25.95 9.60
CA GLU A 62 12.20 -25.09 8.69
C GLU A 62 13.36 -24.38 9.40
N HIS A 63 14.20 -23.69 8.63
CA HIS A 63 15.49 -23.19 9.13
C HIS A 63 15.74 -21.69 8.94
N LEU A 64 14.85 -20.96 8.26
CA LEU A 64 15.05 -19.51 8.07
C LEU A 64 14.71 -18.77 9.36
N ASP A 65 15.73 -18.23 10.02
CA ASP A 65 15.56 -17.32 11.14
C ASP A 65 15.41 -15.87 10.68
N ILE A 66 15.13 -14.96 11.62
CA ILE A 66 14.96 -13.55 11.30
C ILE A 66 16.25 -12.92 10.80
N LEU A 67 17.40 -13.33 11.33
CA LEU A 67 18.69 -12.80 10.86
C LEU A 67 18.97 -13.25 9.42
N GLY A 68 18.77 -14.52 9.10
CA GLY A 68 18.87 -15.06 7.74
C GLY A 68 17.84 -14.44 6.79
N PHE A 69 16.64 -14.11 7.27
CA PHE A 69 15.67 -13.34 6.49
C PHE A 69 16.17 -11.94 6.17
N LEU A 70 16.77 -11.23 7.14
CA LEU A 70 17.34 -9.90 6.91
C LEU A 70 18.52 -9.95 5.94
N GLU A 71 19.41 -10.95 6.08
CA GLU A 71 20.49 -11.20 5.12
C GLU A 71 19.96 -11.51 3.72
N TYR A 72 18.87 -12.28 3.62
CA TYR A 72 18.20 -12.57 2.35
C TYR A 72 17.70 -11.27 1.69
N CYS A 73 17.02 -10.40 2.44
CA CYS A 73 16.58 -9.09 1.94
C CYS A 73 17.76 -8.21 1.50
N ALA A 74 18.84 -8.19 2.27
CA ALA A 74 20.04 -7.41 1.94
C ALA A 74 20.71 -7.91 0.65
N ARG A 75 20.82 -9.24 0.47
CA ARG A 75 21.39 -9.84 -0.74
C ARG A 75 20.56 -9.56 -1.99
N LEU A 76 19.24 -9.42 -1.85
CA LEU A 76 18.35 -9.00 -2.93
C LEU A 76 18.46 -7.49 -3.25
N GLY A 77 19.17 -6.72 -2.45
CA GLY A 77 19.27 -5.26 -2.62
C GLY A 77 17.95 -4.54 -2.31
N LEU A 78 17.14 -5.08 -1.40
CA LEU A 78 15.89 -4.47 -0.99
C LEU A 78 16.14 -3.28 -0.06
N ASP A 79 15.30 -2.26 -0.18
CA ASP A 79 15.39 -1.05 0.64
C ASP A 79 14.84 -1.27 2.07
N GLY A 80 14.11 -2.37 2.29
CA GLY A 80 13.52 -2.66 3.58
C GLY A 80 13.10 -4.12 3.78
N ALA A 81 12.91 -4.47 5.04
CA ALA A 81 12.38 -5.76 5.48
C ALA A 81 11.27 -5.52 6.51
N GLU A 82 10.13 -6.17 6.33
CA GLU A 82 8.96 -5.99 7.20
C GLU A 82 8.80 -7.23 8.10
N LEU A 83 9.10 -7.04 9.39
CA LEU A 83 9.06 -8.08 10.40
C LEU A 83 7.70 -8.14 11.09
N THR A 84 7.34 -9.34 11.58
CA THR A 84 6.17 -9.55 12.44
C THR A 84 6.55 -10.46 13.61
N SER A 85 5.84 -10.33 14.73
CA SER A 85 6.12 -11.11 15.95
C SER A 85 5.92 -12.62 15.79
N TYR A 86 5.27 -13.06 14.71
CA TYR A 86 5.02 -14.49 14.46
C TYR A 86 6.28 -15.30 14.24
N PHE A 87 7.37 -14.69 13.80
CA PHE A 87 8.59 -15.39 13.41
C PHE A 87 9.68 -15.34 14.49
N PHE A 88 9.29 -15.00 15.71
CA PHE A 88 10.14 -15.01 16.89
C PHE A 88 9.80 -16.20 17.80
N PRO A 89 10.76 -16.73 18.56
CA PRO A 89 10.50 -17.71 19.61
C PRO A 89 9.64 -17.09 20.73
N SER A 90 8.89 -17.94 21.44
CA SER A 90 8.20 -17.58 22.68
C SER A 90 8.57 -18.57 23.78
N PRO A 91 9.21 -18.14 24.88
CA PRO A 91 9.57 -16.76 25.21
C PRO A 91 10.73 -16.23 24.37
N LEU A 92 10.72 -14.92 24.12
CA LEU A 92 11.87 -14.20 23.56
C LEU A 92 13.00 -14.18 24.60
N GLN A 93 14.17 -14.72 24.23
CA GLN A 93 15.37 -14.60 25.06
C GLN A 93 15.97 -13.20 24.88
N VAL A 94 15.82 -12.35 25.89
CA VAL A 94 16.41 -11.01 25.89
C VAL A 94 17.89 -11.13 26.23
N THR A 95 18.76 -11.02 25.23
CA THR A 95 20.21 -10.98 25.42
C THR A 95 20.74 -9.70 24.77
N TYR A 96 20.85 -8.62 25.54
CA TYR A 96 21.58 -7.41 25.16
C TYR A 96 22.90 -7.45 25.93
N THR A 97 23.93 -8.06 25.34
CA THR A 97 25.31 -8.07 25.85
C THR A 97 26.18 -7.34 24.85
#